data_AF-A0A285T253-F1
#
_entry.id   AF-A0A285T253-F1
#
_cell.length_a   1.000
_cell.length_b   1.000
_cell.length_c   1.000
_cell.angle_alpha   90.00
_cell.angle_beta   90.00
_cell.angle_gamma   90.00
#
_symmetry.space_group_name_H-M   'P 1'
#
loop_
_entity.id
_entity.type
_entity.pdbx_description
1 polymer ?
#
loop_
_entity_poly.entity_id
_entity_poly.type
_entity_poly.pdbx_seq_one_letter_code
_entity_poly.pdbx_strand_id
1 'polypeptide(L)'
;MEMFQAIGSYDNTKIWQGKDVSKISNSTIQNTLVENEEVVEKSNTVLVNGVEYNAEDVERWDVYIKNLHPTFIAFGIVATEGFGTDIIPAGSTSIHFYEFCSMLESGEVISNDNVRNGEDNYENAHWKERLKLATFDNGKSDTKKSEDILGIINRCYELGMMTANNSLILPEELSNIRMKKRYDEQRSLLTKPSLQNFKEQSKDIEQLYKSTRVLNAYRNSI
;
A
#
# COMPACT_ATOMS: atom_id res chain seq x y z
N MET A 1 -42.08 12.59 43.23
CA MET A 1 -42.23 11.17 43.64
C MET A 1 -41.95 10.28 42.44
N GLU A 2 -40.71 10.12 41.98
CA GLU A 2 -39.42 10.05 42.70
C GLU A 2 -39.36 8.92 43.74
N MET A 3 -38.46 7.96 43.50
CA MET A 3 -37.17 7.95 44.20
C MET A 3 -36.07 7.49 43.24
N PHE A 4 -35.03 8.29 43.07
CA PHE A 4 -33.77 7.84 42.49
C PHE A 4 -32.98 7.04 43.55
N GLN A 5 -32.19 6.06 43.12
CA GLN A 5 -31.10 5.53 43.92
C GLN A 5 -29.77 5.97 43.30
N ALA A 6 -28.86 6.50 44.12
CA ALA A 6 -27.62 7.11 43.68
C ALA A 6 -26.39 6.35 44.21
N ILE A 7 -25.57 5.85 43.28
CA ILE A 7 -24.22 5.31 43.52
C ILE A 7 -23.42 5.64 42.24
N GLY A 8 -22.23 6.23 42.28
CA GLY A 8 -21.52 6.86 43.40
C GLY A 8 -20.34 7.68 42.82
N SER A 9 -19.95 8.77 43.48
CA SER A 9 -18.88 9.66 42.98
C SER A 9 -17.50 9.06 43.17
N TYR A 10 -16.70 8.98 42.11
CA TYR A 10 -15.24 8.98 42.19
C TYR A 10 -14.63 9.75 41.02
N ASP A 11 -14.19 10.98 41.30
CA ASP A 11 -13.24 11.72 40.48
C ASP A 11 -11.85 11.09 40.62
N ASN A 12 -11.07 11.04 39.55
CA ASN A 12 -9.67 10.61 39.56
C ASN A 12 -8.89 11.10 38.35
N THR A 13 -8.73 12.42 38.26
CA THR A 13 -7.76 13.06 37.35
C THR A 13 -6.34 12.51 37.56
N LYS A 14 -5.85 11.68 36.62
CA LYS A 14 -4.44 11.29 36.55
C LYS A 14 -3.77 11.79 35.28
N ILE A 15 -3.39 13.06 35.36
CA ILE A 15 -2.38 13.70 34.53
C ILE A 15 -1.10 12.86 34.61
N TRP A 16 -0.70 12.23 33.51
CA TRP A 16 0.65 11.69 33.39
C TRP A 16 1.60 12.85 33.07
N GLN A 17 2.34 13.28 34.10
CA GLN A 17 3.32 14.35 33.98
C GLN A 17 4.45 13.92 33.02
N GLY A 18 4.79 14.80 32.07
CA GLY A 18 5.93 14.59 31.20
C GLY A 18 7.24 14.52 32.00
N LYS A 19 8.17 13.70 31.53
CA LYS A 19 9.53 13.64 32.07
C LYS A 19 10.47 14.31 31.08
N ASP A 20 11.05 15.44 31.47
CA ASP A 20 12.10 16.09 30.69
C ASP A 20 13.28 15.14 30.46
N VAL A 21 13.61 14.89 29.19
CA VAL A 21 14.92 14.38 28.77
C VAL A 21 15.41 15.27 27.64
N SER A 22 16.00 16.39 28.02
CA SER A 22 16.66 17.31 27.10
C SER A 22 17.93 16.69 26.51
N LYS A 23 17.81 16.12 25.31
CA LYS A 23 18.95 15.77 24.44
C LYS A 23 18.75 16.30 23.03
N ILE A 24 19.07 17.59 22.88
CA ILE A 24 19.33 18.21 21.57
C ILE A 24 20.61 17.58 21.01
N SER A 25 20.48 16.62 20.11
CA SER A 25 21.61 16.06 19.35
C SER A 25 21.83 16.86 18.07
N ASN A 26 22.41 18.06 18.21
CA ASN A 26 22.88 18.84 17.06
C ASN A 26 24.07 18.12 16.40
N SER A 27 23.80 17.28 15.39
CA SER A 27 24.83 16.71 14.52
C SER A 27 25.32 17.77 13.54
N THR A 28 26.27 18.59 13.98
CA THR A 28 27.01 19.51 13.13
C THR A 28 27.69 18.75 11.99
N ILE A 29 27.28 19.03 10.75
CA ILE A 29 28.04 18.69 9.55
C ILE A 29 28.42 20.02 8.88
N GLN A 30 29.71 20.21 8.63
CA GLN A 30 30.23 21.42 7.99
C GLN A 30 30.25 21.25 6.47
N ASN A 31 29.66 22.20 5.75
CA ASN A 31 30.06 22.53 4.37
C ASN A 31 31.47 23.19 4.44
N THR A 32 32.30 23.36 3.40
CA THR A 32 32.20 23.37 1.91
C THR A 32 33.67 23.17 1.40
N LEU A 33 34.08 22.88 0.16
CA LEU A 33 33.57 22.96 -1.22
C LEU A 33 34.08 21.78 -2.08
N VAL A 34 33.26 21.30 -3.01
CA VAL A 34 33.62 21.23 -4.46
C VAL A 34 32.37 21.65 -5.23
N GLU A 35 32.51 22.55 -6.19
CA GLU A 35 31.38 23.12 -6.95
C GLU A 35 30.96 22.19 -8.10
N ASN A 36 29.67 21.86 -8.17
CA ASN A 36 28.94 21.50 -9.38
C ASN A 36 27.44 21.67 -9.06
N GLU A 37 26.77 22.61 -9.73
CA GLU A 37 25.36 22.94 -9.47
C GLU A 37 24.40 21.97 -10.17
N GLU A 38 24.15 20.82 -9.55
CA GLU A 38 22.83 20.20 -9.63
C GLU A 38 22.07 20.53 -8.35
N VAL A 39 20.97 21.28 -8.48
CA VAL A 39 20.04 21.53 -7.36
C VAL A 39 19.23 20.27 -7.13
N VAL A 40 19.86 19.29 -6.48
CA VAL A 40 19.16 18.15 -5.89
C VAL A 40 18.37 18.70 -4.71
N GLU A 41 17.09 18.97 -4.92
CA GLU A 41 16.16 19.26 -3.82
C GLU A 41 16.22 18.10 -2.84
N LYS A 42 16.80 18.37 -1.67
CA LYS A 42 17.06 17.36 -0.66
C LYS A 42 15.75 17.09 0.06
N SER A 43 14.96 16.17 -0.49
CA SER A 43 13.66 15.77 0.02
C SER A 43 13.73 15.53 1.53
N ASN A 44 12.97 16.32 2.29
CA ASN A 44 12.89 16.12 3.73
C ASN A 44 12.14 14.81 3.97
N THR A 45 12.78 13.87 4.66
CA THR A 45 12.19 12.56 4.96
C THR A 45 11.96 12.35 6.45
N VAL A 46 10.98 11.51 6.77
CA VAL A 46 10.59 11.13 8.13
C VAL A 46 10.50 9.61 8.22
N LEU A 47 11.13 9.05 9.25
CA LEU A 47 11.04 7.62 9.56
C LEU A 47 9.79 7.35 10.41
N VAL A 48 8.86 6.53 9.90
CA VAL A 48 7.73 6.01 10.67
C VAL A 48 7.75 4.48 10.63
N ASN A 49 7.76 3.87 11.82
CA ASN A 49 7.86 2.41 12.02
C ASN A 49 9.04 1.75 11.26
N GLY A 50 10.12 2.49 11.03
CA GLY A 50 11.31 2.03 10.30
C GLY A 50 11.21 2.13 8.76
N VAL A 51 10.10 2.66 8.23
CA VAL A 51 9.95 3.00 6.81
C VAL A 51 10.13 4.52 6.64
N GLU A 52 10.84 4.92 5.59
CA GLU A 52 11.13 6.32 5.28
C GLU A 52 10.10 6.88 4.29
N TYR A 53 9.53 8.04 4.60
CA TYR A 53 8.50 8.74 3.80
C TYR A 53 8.91 10.20 3.57
N ASN A 54 8.34 10.87 2.56
CA ASN A 54 8.46 12.32 2.42
C ASN A 54 7.71 13.02 3.57
N ALA A 55 8.31 14.06 4.16
CA ALA A 55 7.73 14.84 5.24
C ALA A 55 6.40 15.53 4.85
N GLU A 56 6.27 16.00 3.61
CA GLU A 56 5.07 16.66 3.10
C GLU A 56 3.91 15.68 2.93
N ASP A 57 4.21 14.43 2.56
CA ASP A 57 3.23 13.34 2.50
C ASP A 57 2.76 12.97 3.91
N VAL A 58 3.70 12.83 4.85
CA VAL A 58 3.37 12.57 6.26
C VAL A 58 2.52 13.70 6.84
N GLU A 59 2.84 14.98 6.61
CA GLU A 59 2.01 16.11 7.09
C GLU A 59 0.61 16.11 6.47
N ARG A 60 0.48 15.85 5.16
CA ARG A 60 -0.81 15.68 4.47
C ARG A 60 -1.64 14.54 5.09
N TRP A 61 -1.02 13.40 5.34
CA TRP A 61 -1.69 12.24 5.93
C TRP A 61 -2.05 12.47 7.41
N ASP A 62 -1.24 13.23 8.16
CA ASP A 62 -1.54 13.68 9.51
C ASP A 62 -2.83 14.53 9.56
N VAL A 63 -3.05 15.36 8.53
CA VAL A 63 -4.31 16.11 8.34
C VAL A 63 -5.49 15.19 8.01
N TYR A 64 -5.28 14.09 7.28
CA TYR A 64 -6.34 13.10 7.02
C TYR A 64 -6.85 12.44 8.31
N ILE A 65 -5.94 12.15 9.26
CA ILE A 65 -6.29 11.63 10.59
C ILE A 65 -7.08 12.69 11.37
N LYS A 66 -6.52 13.90 11.52
CA LYS A 66 -7.07 15.00 12.34
C LYS A 66 -8.49 15.41 11.91
N ASN A 67 -8.76 15.41 10.60
CA ASN A 67 -10.04 15.87 10.04
C ASN A 67 -11.04 14.73 9.73
N LEU A 68 -10.74 13.48 10.11
CA LEU A 68 -11.54 12.29 9.77
C LEU A 68 -11.89 12.24 8.26
N HIS A 69 -10.85 12.39 7.43
CA HIS A 69 -10.94 12.39 5.97
C HIS A 69 -11.45 11.02 5.44
N PRO A 70 -12.15 10.96 4.29
CA PRO A 70 -12.58 9.70 3.68
C PRO A 70 -11.48 8.62 3.62
N THR A 71 -10.23 8.98 3.31
CA THR A 71 -9.08 8.05 3.30
C THR A 71 -8.82 7.39 4.66
N PHE A 72 -8.90 8.14 5.75
CA PHE A 72 -8.66 7.63 7.10
C PHE A 72 -9.83 6.76 7.60
N ILE A 73 -11.06 7.11 7.24
CA ILE A 73 -12.25 6.29 7.57
C ILE A 73 -12.26 5.01 6.73
N ALA A 74 -11.96 5.10 5.43
CA ALA A 74 -11.81 3.94 4.55
C ALA A 74 -10.79 2.96 5.14
N PHE A 75 -9.60 3.45 5.50
CA PHE A 75 -8.58 2.66 6.20
C PHE A 75 -9.14 2.02 7.47
N GLY A 76 -9.71 2.80 8.39
CA GLY A 76 -10.23 2.28 9.68
C GLY A 76 -11.27 1.16 9.52
N ILE A 77 -12.11 1.24 8.48
CA ILE A 77 -13.07 0.19 8.12
C ILE A 77 -12.34 -1.05 7.61
N VAL A 78 -11.53 -0.95 6.55
CA VAL A 78 -10.91 -2.14 5.93
C VAL A 78 -9.81 -2.77 6.80
N ALA A 79 -9.21 -2.01 7.70
CA ALA A 79 -8.22 -2.46 8.67
C ALA A 79 -8.79 -3.28 9.83
N THR A 80 -10.10 -3.15 10.13
CA THR A 80 -10.79 -3.85 11.22
C THR A 80 -11.79 -4.91 10.73
N GLU A 81 -11.96 -5.01 9.41
CA GLU A 81 -12.87 -5.94 8.76
C GLU A 81 -12.61 -7.40 9.15
N GLY A 82 -13.67 -8.11 9.55
CA GLY A 82 -13.61 -9.51 9.99
C GLY A 82 -13.32 -9.72 11.48
N PHE A 83 -12.88 -8.70 12.22
CA PHE A 83 -12.56 -8.82 13.67
C PHE A 83 -13.72 -8.40 14.61
N GLY A 84 -14.73 -7.70 14.10
CA GLY A 84 -15.94 -7.35 14.86
C GLY A 84 -15.65 -6.48 16.08
N THR A 85 -16.13 -6.89 17.25
CA THR A 85 -15.89 -6.21 18.54
C THR A 85 -14.87 -6.94 19.42
N ASP A 86 -14.24 -8.00 18.92
CA ASP A 86 -13.37 -8.85 19.72
C ASP A 86 -11.97 -8.24 19.89
N ILE A 87 -11.23 -8.70 20.91
CA ILE A 87 -9.90 -8.18 21.24
C ILE A 87 -8.91 -8.63 20.16
N ILE A 88 -8.62 -7.74 19.21
CA ILE A 88 -7.64 -7.93 18.13
C ILE A 88 -6.28 -8.35 18.73
N PRO A 89 -5.80 -9.58 18.52
CA PRO A 89 -4.53 -10.03 19.08
C PRO A 89 -3.34 -9.28 18.44
N ALA A 90 -2.31 -9.01 19.23
CA ALA A 90 -1.12 -8.30 18.75
C ALA A 90 -0.48 -9.00 17.55
N GLY A 91 -0.25 -8.26 16.46
CA GLY A 91 0.24 -8.79 15.18
C GLY A 91 -0.85 -9.16 14.15
N SER A 92 -2.13 -9.19 14.53
CA SER A 92 -3.25 -9.35 13.59
C SER A 92 -3.81 -8.03 13.03
N THR A 93 -3.26 -6.90 13.47
CA THR A 93 -3.53 -5.58 12.89
C THR A 93 -3.04 -5.51 11.45
N SER A 94 -3.78 -4.81 10.59
CA SER A 94 -3.39 -4.54 9.20
C SER A 94 -2.07 -3.76 9.07
N ILE A 95 -1.64 -3.53 7.82
CA ILE A 95 -0.62 -2.54 7.48
C ILE A 95 -0.91 -1.16 8.10
N HIS A 96 0.15 -0.37 8.30
CA HIS A 96 0.05 0.94 8.93
C HIS A 96 -0.61 1.98 8.00
N PHE A 97 -1.25 3.02 8.56
CA PHE A 97 -1.97 4.03 7.76
C PHE A 97 -1.10 4.71 6.70
N TYR A 98 0.17 5.02 7.01
CA TYR A 98 1.10 5.60 6.03
C TYR A 98 1.55 4.61 4.93
N GLU A 99 1.63 3.31 5.22
CA GLU A 99 1.80 2.31 4.15
C GLU A 99 0.56 2.23 3.27
N PHE A 100 -0.64 2.23 3.88
CA PHE A 100 -1.91 2.25 3.16
C PHE A 100 -2.01 3.47 2.22
N CYS A 101 -1.74 4.68 2.71
CA CYS A 101 -1.74 5.88 1.88
C CYS A 101 -0.68 5.84 0.78
N SER A 102 0.56 5.44 1.09
CA SER A 102 1.64 5.30 0.09
C SER A 102 1.30 4.29 -1.00
N MET A 103 0.69 3.15 -0.64
CA MET A 103 0.22 2.14 -1.60
C MET A 103 -0.94 2.66 -2.45
N LEU A 104 -1.91 3.35 -1.85
CA LEU A 104 -3.06 3.93 -2.53
C LEU A 104 -2.67 5.04 -3.51
N GLU A 105 -1.76 5.94 -3.10
CA GLU A 105 -1.32 7.11 -3.89
C GLU A 105 -0.28 6.75 -4.95
N SER A 106 0.58 5.72 -4.74
CA SER A 106 1.47 5.22 -5.79
C SER A 106 0.71 4.57 -6.96
N GLY A 107 -0.47 4.02 -6.70
CA GLY A 107 -1.29 3.35 -7.71
C GLY A 107 -0.69 2.06 -8.28
N GLU A 108 0.37 1.51 -7.68
CA GLU A 108 0.91 0.21 -8.07
C GLU A 108 -0.03 -0.93 -7.65
N VAL A 109 -0.23 -1.90 -8.55
CA VAL A 109 -0.89 -3.16 -8.19
C VAL A 109 0.01 -3.94 -7.25
N ILE A 110 -0.47 -4.14 -6.03
CA ILE A 110 0.24 -4.79 -4.92
C ILE A 110 0.27 -6.31 -5.13
N SER A 111 -0.89 -6.91 -5.42
CA SER A 111 -1.03 -8.34 -5.68
C SER A 111 -2.03 -8.59 -6.80
N ASN A 112 -1.56 -9.02 -7.97
CA ASN A 112 -2.43 -9.42 -9.09
C ASN A 112 -3.40 -10.54 -8.70
N ASP A 113 -2.97 -11.43 -7.79
CA ASP A 113 -3.77 -12.55 -7.27
C ASP A 113 -5.00 -12.06 -6.46
N ASN A 114 -4.97 -10.79 -5.99
CA ASN A 114 -6.02 -10.14 -5.20
C ASN A 114 -6.79 -9.04 -5.98
N VAL A 115 -6.41 -8.71 -7.22
CA VAL A 115 -7.09 -7.67 -8.01
C VAL A 115 -8.52 -8.09 -8.31
N ARG A 116 -9.49 -7.25 -7.96
CA ARG A 116 -10.92 -7.50 -8.15
C ARG A 116 -11.55 -6.37 -8.95
N ASN A 117 -11.82 -6.63 -10.23
CA ASN A 117 -12.45 -5.69 -11.15
C ASN A 117 -13.87 -6.18 -11.47
N GLY A 118 -14.90 -5.44 -11.05
CA GLY A 118 -16.32 -5.73 -11.37
C GLY A 118 -17.24 -5.59 -10.16
N GLU A 119 -18.50 -5.20 -10.41
CA GLU A 119 -19.47 -4.81 -9.36
C GLU A 119 -19.76 -5.94 -8.35
N ASP A 120 -19.80 -7.20 -8.80
CA ASP A 120 -20.07 -8.39 -7.99
C ASP A 120 -19.20 -8.48 -6.72
N ASN A 121 -17.93 -8.06 -6.80
CA ASN A 121 -17.02 -8.12 -5.65
C ASN A 121 -17.34 -7.07 -4.58
N TYR A 122 -17.94 -5.94 -4.97
CA TYR A 122 -18.31 -4.85 -4.06
C TYR A 122 -19.68 -5.09 -3.41
N GLU A 123 -20.59 -5.74 -4.14
CA GLU A 123 -21.94 -6.05 -3.64
C GLU A 123 -21.91 -7.16 -2.58
N ASN A 124 -21.10 -8.22 -2.77
CA ASN A 124 -20.92 -9.30 -1.79
C ASN A 124 -20.45 -8.83 -0.39
N ALA A 125 -19.85 -7.64 -0.29
CA ALA A 125 -19.38 -7.05 0.97
C ALA A 125 -20.35 -6.01 1.56
N HIS A 126 -21.50 -5.76 0.90
CA HIS A 126 -22.56 -4.83 1.30
C HIS A 126 -22.10 -3.38 1.58
N TRP A 127 -21.01 -2.92 0.95
CA TRP A 127 -20.35 -1.65 1.29
C TRP A 127 -21.29 -0.43 1.24
N LYS A 128 -22.17 -0.32 0.24
CA LYS A 128 -23.15 0.79 0.10
C LYS A 128 -24.02 0.95 1.37
N GLU A 129 -24.43 -0.15 1.98
CA GLU A 129 -25.32 -0.17 3.15
C GLU A 129 -24.54 0.04 4.45
N ARG A 130 -23.34 -0.53 4.53
CA ARG A 130 -22.43 -0.40 5.67
C ARG A 130 -21.87 1.03 5.81
N LEU A 131 -21.49 1.65 4.71
CA LEU A 131 -20.98 3.04 4.69
C LEU A 131 -22.07 4.05 5.05
N LYS A 132 -23.32 3.78 4.70
CA LYS A 132 -24.49 4.56 5.15
C LYS A 132 -24.68 4.54 6.67
N LEU A 133 -24.26 3.46 7.35
CA LEU A 133 -24.21 3.38 8.82
C LEU A 133 -22.94 4.05 9.38
N ALA A 134 -21.78 3.83 8.76
CA ALA A 134 -20.50 4.40 9.20
C ALA A 134 -20.42 5.94 9.08
N THR A 135 -21.25 6.55 8.23
CA THR A 135 -21.38 8.00 8.06
C THR A 135 -22.67 8.57 8.67
N PHE A 136 -23.36 7.82 9.54
CA PHE A 136 -24.58 8.27 10.18
C PHE A 136 -24.29 9.17 11.38
N ASP A 137 -24.58 10.46 11.24
CA ASP A 137 -24.39 11.47 12.28
C ASP A 137 -25.60 12.41 12.36
N ASN A 138 -25.90 12.95 13.54
CA ASN A 138 -27.00 13.91 13.77
C ASN A 138 -28.37 13.47 13.17
N GLY A 139 -28.62 12.16 13.08
CA GLY A 139 -29.85 11.58 12.54
C GLY A 139 -29.89 11.37 11.02
N LYS A 140 -28.79 11.58 10.30
CA LYS A 140 -28.70 11.43 8.84
C LYS A 140 -27.36 10.82 8.41
N SER A 141 -27.37 10.01 7.35
CA SER A 141 -26.12 9.61 6.68
C SER A 141 -25.61 10.73 5.77
N ASP A 142 -24.30 11.01 5.84
CA ASP A 142 -23.61 11.78 4.81
C ASP A 142 -23.37 10.88 3.58
N THR A 143 -24.31 10.95 2.63
CA THR A 143 -24.26 10.19 1.38
C THR A 143 -22.99 10.51 0.57
N LYS A 144 -22.57 11.78 0.50
CA LYS A 144 -21.37 12.13 -0.27
C LYS A 144 -20.13 11.52 0.39
N LYS A 145 -20.01 11.63 1.72
CA LYS A 145 -18.89 11.01 2.44
C LYS A 145 -18.90 9.48 2.30
N SER A 146 -20.08 8.85 2.21
CA SER A 146 -20.21 7.43 1.89
C SER A 146 -19.69 7.09 0.49
N GLU A 147 -20.01 7.91 -0.51
CA GLU A 147 -19.54 7.75 -1.90
C GLU A 147 -18.02 7.98 -2.02
N ASP A 148 -17.48 9.02 -1.38
CA ASP A 148 -16.05 9.30 -1.33
C ASP A 148 -15.27 8.13 -0.68
N ILE A 149 -15.79 7.55 0.42
CA ILE A 149 -15.20 6.37 1.08
C ILE A 149 -15.31 5.12 0.17
N LEU A 150 -16.46 4.92 -0.49
CA LEU A 150 -16.68 3.77 -1.39
C LEU A 150 -15.70 3.80 -2.57
N GLY A 151 -15.43 4.97 -3.16
CA GLY A 151 -14.43 5.12 -4.22
C GLY A 151 -13.03 4.68 -3.77
N ILE A 152 -12.65 5.01 -2.53
CA ILE A 152 -11.36 4.63 -1.95
C ILE A 152 -11.30 3.12 -1.66
N ILE A 153 -12.36 2.53 -1.11
CA ILE A 153 -12.46 1.08 -0.88
C ILE A 153 -12.40 0.32 -2.21
N ASN A 154 -13.13 0.76 -3.24
CA ASN A 154 -13.05 0.18 -4.58
C ASN A 154 -11.63 0.26 -5.15
N ARG A 155 -10.94 1.39 -5.00
CA ARG A 155 -9.55 1.54 -5.42
C ARG A 155 -8.60 0.56 -4.71
N CYS A 156 -8.86 0.21 -3.44
CA CYS A 156 -8.08 -0.82 -2.74
C CYS A 156 -8.24 -2.22 -3.37
N TYR A 157 -9.41 -2.55 -3.92
CA TYR A 157 -9.61 -3.80 -4.67
C TYR A 157 -8.97 -3.78 -6.07
N GLU A 158 -9.03 -2.66 -6.79
CA GLU A 158 -8.35 -2.48 -8.07
C GLU A 158 -6.83 -2.64 -7.95
N LEU A 159 -6.25 -2.15 -6.85
CA LEU A 159 -4.81 -2.27 -6.54
C LEU A 159 -4.44 -3.62 -5.90
N GLY A 160 -5.40 -4.50 -5.65
CA GLY A 160 -5.15 -5.79 -4.99
C GLY A 160 -4.62 -5.65 -3.56
N MET A 161 -5.01 -4.59 -2.84
CA MET A 161 -4.68 -4.32 -1.43
C MET A 161 -5.57 -5.10 -0.45
N MET A 162 -6.65 -5.71 -0.94
CA MET A 162 -7.68 -6.39 -0.16
C MET A 162 -7.51 -7.91 -0.24
N THR A 163 -7.71 -8.60 0.88
CA THR A 163 -7.66 -10.07 0.97
C THR A 163 -8.93 -10.72 0.44
N ALA A 164 -8.92 -12.06 0.32
CA ALA A 164 -10.10 -12.84 -0.03
C ALA A 164 -11.33 -12.55 0.87
N ASN A 165 -11.09 -12.24 2.14
CA ASN A 165 -12.10 -12.02 3.19
C ASN A 165 -12.61 -10.57 3.26
N ASN A 166 -12.25 -9.71 2.30
CA ASN A 166 -12.58 -8.28 2.26
C ASN A 166 -11.85 -7.40 3.31
N SER A 167 -10.93 -7.97 4.10
CA SER A 167 -10.02 -7.23 4.99
C SER A 167 -8.79 -6.72 4.24
N LEU A 168 -8.19 -5.62 4.69
CA LEU A 168 -6.91 -5.11 4.19
C LEU A 168 -5.78 -6.14 4.45
N ILE A 169 -4.84 -6.26 3.51
CA ILE A 169 -3.68 -7.16 3.60
C ILE A 169 -2.89 -6.97 4.91
N LEU A 170 -2.45 -8.07 5.50
CA LEU A 170 -1.65 -8.07 6.73
C LEU A 170 -0.15 -7.78 6.45
N PRO A 171 0.62 -7.23 7.42
CA PRO A 171 2.03 -6.89 7.21
C PRO A 171 2.91 -8.08 6.77
N GLU A 172 2.64 -9.29 7.27
CA GLU A 172 3.35 -10.51 6.87
C GLU A 172 3.04 -10.92 5.42
N GLU A 173 1.77 -10.88 5.03
CA GLU A 173 1.33 -11.13 3.65
C GLU A 173 1.96 -10.11 2.69
N LEU A 174 1.96 -8.82 3.03
CA LEU A 174 2.59 -7.78 2.23
C LEU A 174 4.12 -7.98 2.12
N SER A 175 4.77 -8.44 3.19
CA SER A 175 6.19 -8.82 3.15
C SER A 175 6.44 -9.98 2.19
N ASN A 176 5.62 -11.03 2.26
CA ASN A 176 5.70 -12.20 1.37
C ASN A 176 5.44 -11.83 -0.10
N ILE A 177 4.46 -10.95 -0.37
CA ILE A 177 4.17 -10.40 -1.71
C ILE A 177 5.36 -9.59 -2.24
N ARG A 178 5.91 -8.67 -1.43
CA ARG A 178 7.11 -7.87 -1.77
C ARG A 178 8.32 -8.77 -2.06
N MET A 179 8.50 -9.86 -1.32
CA MET A 179 9.58 -10.83 -1.54
C MET A 179 9.37 -11.68 -2.81
N LYS A 180 8.14 -12.15 -3.08
CA LYS A 180 7.76 -12.84 -4.34
C LYS A 180 8.08 -11.96 -5.55
N LYS A 181 7.63 -10.70 -5.53
CA LYS A 181 7.89 -9.70 -6.60
C LYS A 181 9.39 -9.54 -6.89
N ARG A 182 10.22 -9.29 -5.86
CA ARG A 182 11.69 -9.20 -6.00
C ARG A 182 12.33 -10.47 -6.56
N TYR A 183 11.87 -11.66 -6.13
CA TYR A 183 12.41 -12.93 -6.61
C TYR A 183 12.11 -13.15 -8.09
N ASP A 184 10.87 -12.91 -8.52
CA ASP A 184 10.47 -13.04 -9.92
C ASP A 184 11.14 -11.97 -10.81
N GLU A 185 11.34 -10.75 -10.30
CA GLU A 185 12.14 -9.71 -10.96
C GLU A 185 13.60 -10.17 -11.19
N GLN A 186 14.29 -10.64 -10.15
CA GLN A 186 15.66 -11.17 -10.25
C GLN A 186 15.75 -12.36 -11.21
N ARG A 187 14.79 -13.30 -11.12
CA ARG A 187 14.68 -14.44 -12.03
C ARG A 187 14.45 -14.00 -13.48
N SER A 188 13.69 -12.91 -13.71
CA SER A 188 13.52 -12.33 -15.05
C SER A 188 14.83 -11.74 -15.59
N LEU A 189 15.62 -11.08 -14.75
CA LEU A 189 16.90 -10.48 -15.13
C LEU A 189 17.93 -11.54 -15.52
N LEU A 190 17.96 -12.67 -14.82
CA LEU A 190 18.84 -13.81 -15.14
C LEU A 190 18.40 -14.59 -16.39
N THR A 191 17.11 -14.61 -16.73
CA THR A 191 16.57 -15.38 -17.88
C THR A 191 16.43 -14.56 -19.17
N LYS A 192 16.37 -13.22 -19.11
CA LYS A 192 16.33 -12.35 -20.30
C LYS A 192 17.56 -12.55 -21.24
N PRO A 193 18.82 -12.56 -20.76
CA PRO A 193 19.99 -12.74 -21.64
C PRO A 193 20.06 -14.11 -22.30
N SER A 194 19.73 -15.20 -21.58
CA SER A 194 19.73 -16.54 -22.18
C SER A 194 18.65 -16.69 -23.24
N LEU A 195 17.46 -16.11 -23.03
CA LEU A 195 16.40 -16.04 -24.03
C LEU A 195 16.76 -15.18 -25.25
N GLN A 196 17.62 -14.17 -25.12
CA GLN A 196 18.18 -13.42 -26.25
C GLN A 196 19.19 -14.27 -27.03
N ASN A 197 20.17 -14.87 -26.34
CA ASN A 197 21.17 -15.74 -26.96
C ASN A 197 20.53 -16.92 -27.73
N PHE A 198 19.49 -17.57 -27.19
CA PHE A 198 18.78 -18.63 -27.90
C PHE A 198 18.03 -18.13 -29.16
N LYS A 199 17.50 -16.90 -29.14
CA LYS A 199 16.87 -16.29 -30.33
C LYS A 199 17.90 -15.93 -31.41
N GLU A 200 19.12 -15.57 -31.03
CA GLU A 200 20.22 -15.28 -31.96
C GLU A 200 20.75 -16.59 -32.58
N GLN A 201 21.09 -17.58 -31.76
CA GLN A 201 21.49 -18.93 -32.23
C GLN A 201 20.45 -19.54 -33.20
N SER A 202 19.16 -19.36 -32.92
CA SER A 202 18.08 -19.83 -33.81
C SER A 202 18.10 -19.15 -35.19
N LYS A 203 18.39 -17.83 -35.25
CA LYS A 203 18.55 -17.12 -36.53
C LYS A 203 19.79 -17.59 -37.30
N ASP A 204 20.90 -17.84 -36.61
CA ASP A 204 22.15 -18.27 -37.24
C ASP A 204 21.99 -19.67 -37.85
N ILE A 205 21.32 -20.57 -37.13
CA ILE A 205 20.92 -21.90 -37.63
C ILE A 205 19.99 -21.76 -38.85
N GLU A 206 19.01 -20.86 -38.82
CA GLU A 206 18.12 -20.64 -39.97
C GLU A 206 18.88 -20.09 -41.20
N GLN A 207 19.86 -19.21 -41.01
CA GLN A 207 20.75 -18.73 -42.06
C GLN A 207 21.64 -19.85 -42.62
N LEU A 208 22.19 -20.72 -41.78
CA LEU A 208 22.97 -21.89 -42.19
C LEU A 208 22.14 -22.88 -43.02
N TYR A 209 20.88 -23.13 -42.64
CA TYR A 209 19.97 -23.95 -43.45
C TYR A 209 19.67 -23.30 -44.82
N LYS A 210 19.46 -21.98 -44.86
CA LYS A 210 19.25 -21.23 -46.11
C LYS A 210 20.47 -21.29 -47.03
N SER A 211 21.68 -21.03 -46.53
CA SER A 211 22.90 -21.09 -47.33
C SER A 211 23.23 -22.51 -47.81
N THR A 212 23.08 -23.51 -46.95
CA THR A 212 23.27 -24.94 -47.31
C THR A 212 22.29 -25.36 -48.41
N ARG A 213 21.02 -24.91 -48.35
CA ARG A 213 20.03 -25.17 -49.41
C ARG A 213 20.42 -24.53 -50.75
N VAL A 214 20.95 -23.31 -50.74
CA VAL A 214 21.44 -22.63 -51.95
C VAL A 214 22.65 -23.34 -52.55
N LEU A 215 23.63 -23.72 -51.73
CA LEU A 215 24.82 -24.46 -52.17
C LEU A 215 24.45 -25.82 -52.81
N ASN A 216 23.53 -26.55 -52.19
CA ASN A 216 23.05 -27.83 -52.75
C ASN A 216 22.24 -27.64 -54.05
N ALA A 217 21.46 -26.57 -54.17
CA ALA A 217 20.75 -26.25 -55.40
C ALA A 217 21.73 -25.93 -56.55
N TYR A 218 22.75 -25.09 -56.29
CA TYR A 218 23.80 -24.76 -57.25
C TYR A 218 24.62 -25.98 -57.68
N ARG A 219 24.99 -26.84 -56.73
CA ARG A 219 25.72 -28.09 -56.99
C ARG A 219 24.94 -29.07 -57.86
N ASN A 220 23.61 -29.04 -57.80
CA ASN A 220 22.73 -29.90 -58.60
C ASN A 220 22.34 -29.26 -59.96
N SER A 221 22.90 -28.10 -60.32
CA SER A 221 22.69 -27.42 -61.61
C SER A 221 23.94 -27.41 -62.52
N ILE A 222 24.94 -28.24 -62.21
CA ILE A 222 26.20 -28.45 -62.95
C ILE A 222 26.31 -29.93 -63.31
#